data_AF-A0AAD9MY54-F1
#
_entry.id   AF-A0AAD9MY54-F1
#
_cell.length_a   1.000
_cell.length_b   1.000
_cell.length_c   1.000
_cell.angle_alpha   90.00
_cell.angle_beta   90.00
_cell.angle_gamma   90.00
#
_symmetry.space_group_name_H-M   'P 1'
#
loop_
_entity.id
_entity.type
_entity.pdbx_description
1 polymer ?
#
loop_
_entity_poly.entity_id
_entity_poly.type
_entity_poly.pdbx_seq_one_letter_code
_entity_poly.pdbx_strand_id
1 'polypeptide(L)'
;MINEMWADLLELIDTRTQMLAASWELHKFFNDCKETLDRIHEKEFSIPDELGKDAQSVAALQRRHANFEHDLLTLGAQVQQVQEESAKLIVAYSGDKAIEIQDREAEVVNAWRNLQIHVDTRKNSLSDAGDLYRFFNMVRDLLLWMKDMDVQMSTQEKPR
;
A
#
# COMPACT_ATOMS: atom_id res chain seq x y z
N MET A 1 52.33 16.23 29.03
CA MET A 1 52.53 14.79 28.80
C MET A 1 51.34 13.94 29.26
N ILE A 2 51.05 13.72 30.55
CA ILE A 2 49.88 12.89 30.95
C ILE A 2 48.54 13.52 30.53
N ASN A 3 48.37 14.83 30.69
CA ASN A 3 47.14 15.53 30.26
C ASN A 3 46.94 15.51 28.74
N GLU A 4 48.03 15.48 27.96
CA GLU A 4 47.97 15.39 26.49
C GLU A 4 47.57 13.98 26.06
N MET A 5 48.20 12.95 26.62
CA MET A 5 47.84 11.55 26.33
C MET A 5 46.39 11.23 26.74
N TRP A 6 45.89 11.85 27.81
CA TRP A 6 44.48 11.73 28.20
C TRP A 6 43.55 12.43 27.21
N ALA A 7 43.92 13.61 26.71
CA ALA A 7 43.15 14.31 25.68
C ALA A 7 43.09 13.51 24.37
N ASP A 8 44.22 12.95 23.92
CA ASP A 8 44.29 12.10 22.72
C ASP A 8 43.41 10.84 22.88
N LEU A 9 43.40 10.23 24.07
CA LEU A 9 42.55 9.08 24.35
C LEU A 9 41.06 9.45 24.30
N LEU A 10 40.68 10.60 24.85
CA LEU A 10 39.29 11.07 24.80
C LEU A 10 38.84 11.34 23.36
N GLU A 11 39.68 11.97 22.54
CA GLU A 11 39.40 12.21 21.11
C GLU A 11 39.26 10.90 20.33
N LEU A 12 40.11 9.91 20.61
CA LEU A 12 40.03 8.59 20.00
C LEU A 12 38.74 7.85 20.38
N ILE A 13 38.31 7.94 21.64
CA ILE A 13 37.06 7.35 22.12
C ILE A 13 35.86 8.02 21.44
N ASP A 14 35.85 9.35 21.34
CA ASP A 14 34.77 10.10 20.69
C ASP A 14 34.67 9.75 19.20
N THR A 15 35.81 9.78 18.49
CA THR A 15 35.89 9.37 17.07
C THR A 15 35.37 7.94 16.87
N ARG A 16 35.79 6.99 17.72
CA ARG A 16 35.34 5.60 17.64
C ARG A 16 33.83 5.48 17.88
N THR A 17 33.30 6.25 18.83
CA THR A 17 31.87 6.27 19.15
C THR A 17 31.05 6.78 17.97
N GLN A 18 31.48 7.88 17.34
CA GLN A 18 30.82 8.44 16.16
C GLN A 18 30.85 7.48 14.97
N MET A 19 31.99 6.82 14.71
CA MET A 19 32.09 5.81 13.63
C MET A 19 31.17 4.61 13.86
N LEU A 20 31.05 4.14 15.11
CA LEU A 20 30.15 3.04 15.46
C LEU A 20 28.68 3.44 15.30
N ALA A 21 28.32 4.65 15.72
CA ALA A 21 26.97 5.19 15.55
C ALA A 21 26.60 5.27 14.05
N ALA A 22 27.46 5.85 13.22
CA ALA A 22 27.23 5.95 11.78
C ALA A 22 27.09 4.55 11.12
N SER A 23 27.96 3.60 11.49
CA SER A 23 27.87 2.22 10.99
C SER A 23 26.56 1.56 11.40
N TRP A 24 26.13 1.74 12.65
CA TRP A 24 24.87 1.20 13.15
C TRP A 24 23.66 1.78 12.40
N GLU A 25 23.62 3.10 12.18
CA GLU A 25 22.55 3.76 11.43
C GLU A 25 22.44 3.23 10.01
N LEU A 26 23.58 3.06 9.32
CA LEU A 26 23.62 2.50 7.98
C LEU A 26 23.12 1.05 7.94
N HIS A 27 23.54 0.22 8.89
CA HIS A 27 23.06 -1.16 8.99
C HIS A 27 21.57 -1.25 9.30
N LYS A 28 21.08 -0.39 10.20
CA LYS A 28 19.65 -0.27 10.51
C LYS A 28 18.88 0.10 9.25
N PHE A 29 19.30 1.12 8.50
CA PHE A 29 18.65 1.52 7.25
C PHE A 29 18.52 0.36 6.26
N PHE A 30 19.59 -0.39 6.01
CA PHE A 30 19.52 -1.53 5.09
C PHE A 30 18.57 -2.64 5.58
N ASN A 31 18.53 -2.88 6.90
CA ASN A 31 17.57 -3.80 7.48
C ASN A 31 16.12 -3.30 7.31
N ASP A 32 15.88 -2.02 7.58
CA ASP A 32 14.55 -1.41 7.50
C ASP A 32 14.04 -1.39 6.05
N CYS A 33 14.92 -1.14 5.07
CA CYS A 33 14.61 -1.29 3.65
C CYS A 33 14.17 -2.72 3.31
N LYS A 34 14.94 -3.72 3.77
CA LYS A 34 14.63 -5.13 3.51
C LYS A 34 13.30 -5.54 4.13
N GLU A 35 13.09 -5.24 5.41
CA GLU A 35 11.85 -5.57 6.11
C GLU A 35 10.63 -4.90 5.44
N THR A 36 10.78 -3.63 5.06
CA THR A 36 9.71 -2.90 4.37
C THR A 36 9.40 -3.53 3.01
N LEU A 37 10.43 -3.88 2.25
CA LEU A 37 10.29 -4.54 0.95
C LEU A 37 9.58 -5.90 1.07
N ASP A 38 10.00 -6.73 2.02
CA ASP A 38 9.39 -8.04 2.27
C ASP A 38 7.90 -7.89 2.60
N ARG A 39 7.56 -6.92 3.45
CA ARG A 39 6.15 -6.62 3.80
C ARG A 39 5.33 -6.08 2.62
N ILE A 40 5.94 -5.31 1.72
CA ILE A 40 5.28 -4.88 0.47
C ILE A 40 4.94 -6.09 -0.40
N HIS A 41 5.91 -6.98 -0.62
CA HIS A 41 5.69 -8.19 -1.43
C HIS A 41 4.67 -9.13 -0.81
N GLU A 42 4.67 -9.30 0.52
CA GLU A 42 3.64 -10.06 1.23
C GLU A 42 2.24 -9.49 1.00
N LYS A 43 2.10 -8.15 1.09
CA LYS A 43 0.82 -7.47 0.82
C LYS A 43 0.41 -7.65 -0.63
N GLU A 44 1.32 -7.50 -1.58
CA GLU A 44 1.06 -7.69 -3.01
C GLU A 44 0.54 -9.09 -3.32
N PHE A 45 1.20 -10.14 -2.80
CA PHE A 45 0.79 -11.52 -3.00
C PHE A 45 -0.56 -11.86 -2.33
N SER A 46 -0.95 -11.11 -1.31
CA SER A 46 -2.21 -11.32 -0.60
C SER A 46 -3.45 -10.74 -1.30
N ILE A 47 -3.27 -9.96 -2.39
CA ILE A 47 -4.37 -9.35 -3.12
C ILE A 47 -5.15 -10.44 -3.88
N PRO A 48 -6.45 -10.65 -3.60
CA PRO A 48 -7.26 -11.61 -4.34
C PRO A 48 -7.56 -11.13 -5.76
N ASP A 49 -7.79 -12.06 -6.70
CA ASP A 49 -8.23 -11.74 -8.07
C ASP A 49 -9.76 -11.76 -8.24
N GLU A 50 -10.51 -12.27 -7.26
CA GLU A 50 -11.97 -12.43 -7.36
C GLU A 50 -12.71 -11.07 -7.38
N LEU A 51 -13.74 -10.95 -8.23
CA LEU A 51 -14.58 -9.75 -8.37
C LEU A 51 -16.02 -9.93 -7.83
N GLY A 52 -16.38 -11.13 -7.37
CA GLY A 52 -17.73 -11.46 -6.91
C GLY A 52 -18.66 -11.91 -8.02
N LYS A 53 -19.83 -12.45 -7.66
CA LYS A 53 -20.79 -13.08 -8.58
C LYS A 53 -22.19 -12.45 -8.56
N ASP A 54 -22.41 -11.50 -7.65
CA ASP A 54 -23.66 -10.78 -7.43
C ASP A 54 -23.39 -9.47 -6.68
N ALA A 55 -24.37 -8.56 -6.64
CA ALA A 55 -24.22 -7.26 -5.98
C ALA A 55 -23.78 -7.36 -4.51
N GLN A 56 -24.23 -8.38 -3.79
CA GLN A 56 -23.94 -8.56 -2.36
C GLN A 56 -22.48 -8.98 -2.14
N SER A 57 -21.98 -9.94 -2.93
CA SER A 57 -20.60 -10.39 -2.89
C SER A 57 -19.63 -9.30 -3.32
N VAL A 58 -19.94 -8.53 -4.37
CA VAL A 58 -19.11 -7.37 -4.75
C VAL A 58 -19.04 -6.34 -3.62
N ALA A 59 -20.18 -5.99 -3.00
CA ALA A 59 -20.21 -5.04 -1.88
C ALA A 59 -19.43 -5.55 -0.64
N ALA A 60 -19.36 -6.86 -0.43
CA ALA A 60 -18.52 -7.44 0.61
C ALA A 60 -17.02 -7.33 0.25
N LEU A 61 -16.66 -7.61 -1.00
CA LEU A 61 -15.28 -7.49 -1.50
C LEU A 61 -14.79 -6.04 -1.48
N GLN A 62 -15.62 -5.07 -1.87
CA GLN A 62 -15.32 -3.64 -1.79
C GLN A 62 -15.00 -3.22 -0.35
N ARG A 63 -15.79 -3.66 0.63
CA ARG A 63 -15.52 -3.38 2.06
C ARG A 63 -14.21 -4.01 2.53
N ARG A 64 -13.95 -5.27 2.15
CA ARG A 64 -12.68 -5.94 2.46
C ARG A 64 -11.49 -5.20 1.83
N HIS A 65 -11.65 -4.72 0.61
CA HIS A 65 -10.61 -3.95 -0.08
C HIS A 65 -10.36 -2.59 0.58
N ALA A 66 -11.41 -1.89 1.03
CA ALA A 66 -11.24 -0.64 1.79
C ALA A 66 -10.46 -0.86 3.11
N ASN A 67 -10.71 -1.98 3.80
CA ASN A 67 -9.91 -2.34 4.98
C ASN A 67 -8.44 -2.63 4.61
N PHE A 68 -8.22 -3.30 3.48
CA PHE A 68 -6.88 -3.54 2.97
C PHE A 68 -6.15 -2.22 2.65
N GLU A 69 -6.81 -1.26 1.98
CA GLU A 69 -6.26 0.08 1.74
C GLU A 69 -5.90 0.80 3.06
N HIS A 70 -6.71 0.62 4.11
CA HIS A 70 -6.42 1.19 5.43
C HIS A 70 -5.17 0.58 6.06
N ASP A 71 -5.01 -0.75 5.99
CA ASP A 71 -3.81 -1.44 6.48
C ASP A 71 -2.52 -0.96 5.78
N LEU A 72 -2.64 -0.51 4.53
CA LEU A 72 -1.52 0.01 3.75
C LEU A 72 -1.03 1.37 4.24
N LEU A 73 -1.82 2.15 5.00
CA LEU A 73 -1.39 3.46 5.50
C LEU A 73 -0.13 3.36 6.36
N THR A 74 -0.07 2.36 7.25
CA THR A 74 1.11 2.12 8.09
C THR A 74 2.32 1.77 7.24
N LEU A 75 2.15 0.93 6.22
CA LEU A 75 3.25 0.54 5.33
C LEU A 75 3.74 1.73 4.50
N GLY A 76 2.84 2.60 4.04
CA GLY A 76 3.20 3.84 3.36
C GLY A 76 4.02 4.78 4.24
N ALA A 77 3.71 4.87 5.54
CA ALA A 77 4.51 5.66 6.49
C ALA A 77 5.93 5.09 6.66
N GLN A 78 6.08 3.76 6.63
CA GLN A 78 7.40 3.12 6.69
C GLN A 78 8.22 3.35 5.42
N VAL A 79 7.58 3.31 4.25
CA VAL A 79 8.23 3.70 2.98
C VAL A 79 8.71 5.13 3.04
N GLN A 80 7.88 6.06 3.54
CA GLN A 80 8.30 7.45 3.72
C GLN A 80 9.50 7.57 4.68
N GLN A 81 9.49 6.83 5.79
CA GLN A 81 10.63 6.82 6.72
C GLN A 81 11.91 6.34 6.05
N VAL A 82 11.85 5.30 5.21
CA VAL A 82 13.00 4.84 4.41
C VAL A 82 13.54 5.95 3.52
N GLN A 83 12.68 6.72 2.85
CA GLN A 83 13.10 7.85 2.02
C GLN A 83 13.76 8.97 2.84
N GLU A 84 13.20 9.29 4.02
CA GLU A 84 13.76 10.30 4.91
C GLU A 84 15.12 9.87 5.50
N GLU A 85 15.28 8.61 5.86
CA GLU A 85 16.55 8.05 6.34
C GLU A 85 17.60 8.00 5.22
N SER A 86 17.22 7.57 4.01
CA SER A 86 18.07 7.60 2.82
C SER A 86 18.60 9.02 2.54
N ALA A 87 17.71 10.01 2.52
CA ALA A 87 18.07 11.41 2.28
C ALA A 87 19.10 11.95 3.30
N LYS A 88 18.98 11.53 4.57
CA LYS A 88 19.96 11.89 5.62
C LYS A 88 21.30 11.19 5.40
N LEU A 89 21.29 9.90 5.09
CA LEU A 89 22.51 9.10 4.93
C LEU A 89 23.30 9.52 3.68
N ILE A 90 22.65 9.88 2.58
CA ILE A 90 23.33 10.34 1.35
C ILE A 90 24.15 11.62 1.58
N VAL A 91 23.80 12.43 2.58
CA VAL A 91 24.62 13.61 2.95
C VAL A 91 25.89 13.19 3.69
N ALA A 92 25.85 12.09 4.44
CA ALA A 92 26.97 11.59 5.25
C ALA A 92 27.91 10.65 4.48
N TYR A 93 27.43 10.00 3.42
CA TYR A 93 28.18 9.03 2.60
C TYR A 93 28.40 9.54 1.18
N SER A 94 29.47 9.08 0.52
CA SER A 94 29.79 9.44 -0.87
C SER A 94 30.27 8.23 -1.67
N GLY A 95 30.28 8.34 -3.00
CA GLY A 95 30.72 7.27 -3.90
C GLY A 95 29.81 6.05 -3.83
N ASP A 96 30.40 4.85 -3.86
CA ASP A 96 29.66 3.58 -3.94
C ASP A 96 28.64 3.39 -2.82
N LYS A 97 28.91 3.89 -1.61
CA LYS A 97 27.97 3.80 -0.49
C LYS A 97 26.72 4.67 -0.67
N ALA A 98 26.88 5.87 -1.21
CA ALA A 98 25.73 6.73 -1.50
C ALA A 98 24.85 6.11 -2.61
N ILE A 99 25.48 5.50 -3.62
CA ILE A 99 24.78 4.77 -4.70
C ILE A 99 24.01 3.58 -4.12
N GLU A 100 24.65 2.76 -3.27
CA GLU A 100 24.00 1.62 -2.62
C GLU A 100 22.78 2.03 -1.77
N ILE A 101 22.87 3.15 -1.05
CA ILE A 101 21.75 3.70 -0.28
C ILE A 101 20.58 4.08 -1.21
N GLN A 102 20.87 4.82 -2.28
CA GLN A 102 19.87 5.25 -3.27
C GLN A 102 19.21 4.07 -3.97
N ASP A 103 19.98 3.05 -4.36
CA ASP A 103 19.46 1.86 -5.04
C ASP A 103 18.47 1.11 -4.13
N ARG A 104 18.78 1.01 -2.82
CA ARG A 104 17.90 0.35 -1.84
C ARG A 104 16.62 1.13 -1.55
N GLU A 105 16.73 2.46 -1.45
CA GLU A 105 15.54 3.31 -1.38
C GLU A 105 14.66 3.14 -2.63
N ALA A 106 15.27 3.18 -3.82
CA ALA A 106 14.56 3.07 -5.08
C ALA A 106 13.84 1.72 -5.21
N GLU A 107 14.46 0.62 -4.77
CA GLU A 107 13.84 -0.71 -4.73
C GLU A 107 12.53 -0.70 -3.92
N VAL A 108 12.57 -0.19 -2.69
CA VAL A 108 11.39 -0.08 -1.81
C VAL A 108 10.31 0.83 -2.42
N VAL A 109 10.70 2.01 -2.91
CA VAL A 109 9.76 2.99 -3.49
C VAL A 109 9.10 2.46 -4.76
N ASN A 110 9.85 1.75 -5.60
CA ASN A 110 9.30 1.16 -6.82
C ASN A 110 8.34 0.01 -6.51
N ALA A 111 8.70 -0.88 -5.58
CA ALA A 111 7.80 -1.94 -5.12
C ALA A 111 6.51 -1.37 -4.53
N TRP A 112 6.61 -0.32 -3.70
CA TRP A 112 5.46 0.38 -3.16
C TRP A 112 4.56 0.98 -4.25
N ARG A 113 5.16 1.65 -5.25
CA ARG A 113 4.40 2.21 -6.39
C ARG A 113 3.66 1.12 -7.16
N ASN A 114 4.29 -0.02 -7.41
CA ASN A 114 3.65 -1.14 -8.11
C ASN A 114 2.47 -1.69 -7.31
N LEU A 115 2.63 -1.85 -5.99
CA LEU A 115 1.55 -2.26 -5.10
C LEU A 115 0.36 -1.28 -5.17
N GLN A 116 0.62 0.03 -5.14
CA GLN A 116 -0.44 1.05 -5.26
C GLN A 116 -1.20 0.93 -6.60
N ILE A 117 -0.49 0.71 -7.71
CA ILE A 117 -1.12 0.50 -9.02
C ILE A 117 -2.03 -0.73 -9.01
N HIS A 118 -1.60 -1.85 -8.41
CA HIS A 118 -2.40 -3.06 -8.31
C HIS A 118 -3.65 -2.85 -7.44
N VAL A 119 -3.51 -2.14 -6.32
CA VAL A 119 -4.61 -1.78 -5.43
C VAL A 119 -5.65 -0.93 -6.15
N ASP A 120 -5.23 0.13 -6.83
CA ASP A 120 -6.12 1.01 -7.59
C ASP A 120 -6.81 0.29 -8.75
N THR A 121 -6.08 -0.59 -9.45
CA THR A 121 -6.64 -1.41 -10.53
C THR A 121 -7.75 -2.33 -10.01
N ARG A 122 -7.51 -2.99 -8.86
CA ARG A 122 -8.52 -3.83 -8.22
C ARG A 122 -9.73 -3.02 -7.76
N LYS A 123 -9.52 -1.85 -7.17
CA LYS A 123 -10.58 -0.94 -6.74
C LYS A 123 -11.51 -0.56 -7.88
N ASN A 124 -10.93 -0.17 -9.02
CA ASN A 124 -11.68 0.16 -10.23
C ASN A 124 -12.48 -1.05 -10.73
N SER A 125 -11.85 -2.22 -10.78
CA SER A 125 -12.48 -3.46 -11.24
C SER A 125 -13.67 -3.88 -10.34
N LEU A 126 -13.54 -3.73 -9.02
CA LEU A 126 -14.61 -3.95 -8.06
C LEU A 126 -15.73 -2.90 -8.18
N SER A 127 -15.39 -1.66 -8.52
CA SER A 127 -16.38 -0.60 -8.79
C SER A 127 -17.21 -0.95 -10.03
N ASP A 128 -16.55 -1.28 -11.14
CA ASP A 128 -17.17 -1.64 -12.41
C ASP A 128 -18.09 -2.86 -12.26
N ALA A 129 -17.63 -3.89 -11.55
CA ALA A 129 -18.45 -5.07 -11.22
C ALA A 129 -19.68 -4.68 -10.40
N GLY A 130 -19.52 -3.77 -9.43
CA GLY A 130 -20.61 -3.27 -8.59
C GLY A 130 -21.67 -2.53 -9.39
N ASP A 131 -21.25 -1.68 -10.32
CA ASP A 131 -22.14 -0.92 -11.19
C ASP A 131 -22.88 -1.84 -12.19
N LEU A 132 -22.20 -2.86 -12.73
CA LEU A 132 -22.81 -3.89 -13.58
C LEU A 132 -23.95 -4.62 -12.86
N TYR A 133 -23.72 -5.10 -11.64
CA TYR A 133 -24.75 -5.81 -10.89
C TYR A 133 -25.89 -4.89 -10.43
N ARG A 134 -25.59 -3.63 -10.12
CA ARG A 134 -26.63 -2.62 -9.84
C ARG A 134 -27.53 -2.42 -11.06
N PHE A 135 -26.94 -2.29 -12.24
CA PHE A 135 -27.68 -2.18 -13.49
C PHE A 135 -28.58 -3.40 -13.75
N PHE A 136 -28.06 -4.62 -13.60
CA PHE A 136 -28.88 -5.82 -13.77
C PHE A 136 -30.04 -5.92 -12.79
N ASN A 137 -29.86 -5.48 -11.55
CA ASN A 137 -30.95 -5.41 -10.58
C ASN A 137 -32.00 -4.38 -11.01
N MET A 138 -31.59 -3.17 -11.45
CA MET A 138 -32.52 -2.16 -11.96
C MET A 138 -33.34 -2.68 -13.15
N VAL A 139 -32.70 -3.36 -14.11
CA VAL A 139 -33.41 -3.98 -15.25
C VAL A 139 -34.40 -5.04 -14.78
N ARG A 140 -34.00 -5.90 -13.83
CA ARG A 140 -34.89 -6.93 -13.27
C ARG A 140 -36.11 -6.31 -12.59
N ASP A 141 -35.90 -5.27 -11.79
CA ASP A 141 -36.96 -4.59 -11.05
C ASP A 141 -37.94 -3.91 -12.02
N LEU A 142 -37.45 -3.28 -13.08
CA LEU A 142 -38.28 -2.70 -14.14
C LEU A 142 -39.09 -3.77 -14.89
N LEU A 143 -38.49 -4.91 -15.22
CA LEU A 143 -39.19 -6.01 -15.88
C LEU A 143 -40.29 -6.62 -15.00
N LEU A 144 -40.06 -6.73 -13.69
CA LEU A 144 -41.07 -7.17 -12.73
C LEU A 144 -42.20 -6.16 -12.60
N TRP A 145 -41.87 -4.87 -12.52
CA TRP A 145 -42.87 -3.80 -12.48
C TRP A 145 -43.74 -3.76 -13.74
N MET A 146 -43.14 -3.88 -14.92
CA MET A 146 -43.90 -3.94 -16.18
C MET A 146 -44.85 -5.13 -16.22
N LYS A 147 -44.40 -6.32 -15.81
CA LYS A 147 -45.25 -7.52 -15.74
C LYS A 147 -46.42 -7.34 -14.77
N ASP A 148 -46.18 -6.71 -13.62
CA ASP A 148 -47.23 -6.39 -12.67
C ASP A 148 -48.26 -5.43 -13.28
N MET A 149 -47.82 -4.39 -13.99
CA MET A 149 -48.70 -3.46 -14.70
C MET A 149 -49.53 -4.16 -15.79
N ASP A 150 -48.95 -5.07 -16.58
CA ASP A 150 -49.70 -5.85 -17.59
C ASP A 150 -50.79 -6.73 -16.94
N VAL A 151 -50.50 -7.34 -15.79
CA VAL A 151 -51.48 -8.12 -15.02
C VAL A 151 -52.57 -7.20 -14.46
N GLN A 152 -52.23 -6.02 -13.95
CA GLN A 152 -53.22 -5.06 -13.46
C GLN A 152 -54.12 -4.52 -14.58
N MET A 153 -53.58 -4.24 -15.76
CA MET A 153 -54.39 -3.80 -16.91
C MET A 153 -55.31 -4.90 -17.43
N SER A 154 -54.84 -6.14 -17.50
CA SER A 154 -55.67 -7.27 -17.95
C SER A 154 -56.76 -7.66 -16.95
N THR A 155 -56.55 -7.40 -15.66
CA THR A 155 -57.57 -7.62 -14.61
C THR A 155 -58.57 -6.47 -14.49
N GLN A 156 -58.28 -5.30 -15.06
CA GLN A 156 -59.22 -4.19 -15.20
C GLN A 156 -60.06 -4.32 -16.50
N GLU A 157 -60.93 -5.34 -16.60
CA GLU A 157 -62.00 -5.34 -17.60
C GLU A 157 -63.26 -4.58 -17.12
N LYS A 158 -63.84 -3.85 -18.08
CA LYS A 158 -64.80 -2.72 -18.04
C LYS A 158 -65.81 -2.61 -16.87
N PRO A 159 -65.98 -1.40 -16.29
CA PRO A 159 -67.25 -1.06 -15.61
C PRO A 159 -68.39 -1.12 -16.63
N ARG A 160 -69.50 -1.76 -16.23
CA ARG A 160 -70.74 -1.90 -17.00
C ARG A 160 -71.31 -0.56 -17.46
#